data_AF-A0A1Y5Q516-F1
#
_entry.id   AF-A0A1Y5Q516-F1
#
_cell.length_a   1.000
_cell.length_b   1.000
_cell.length_c   1.000
_cell.angle_alpha   90.00
_cell.angle_beta   90.00
_cell.angle_gamma   90.00
#
_symmetry.space_group_name_H-M   'P 1'
#
loop_
_entity.id
_entity.type
_entity.pdbx_description
1 polymer ?
#
loop_
_entity_poly.entity_id
_entity_poly.type
_entity_poly.pdbx_seq_one_letter_code
_entity_poly.pdbx_strand_id
1 'polypeptide(L)'
;MAEWLRDHPRAAAAHRWQGILHKDRDALRTAVALDADERLARIYLLRELINAVAFATRHLPDGELLYEAEVVHHSLSEAAQLLAQLPEDEERRSLARGVAQQQALVEDFLAWSAQPEGISFEQWCERRQRHYVWGVMYSFD
;
A
#
# COMPACT_ATOMS: atom_id res chain seq x y z
N MET A 1 -0.99 -18.62 -19.07
CA MET A 1 -1.82 -18.07 -17.99
C MET A 1 -3.28 -17.89 -18.41
N ALA A 2 -3.56 -17.18 -19.52
CA ALA A 2 -4.92 -16.95 -20.00
C ALA A 2 -5.73 -18.23 -20.33
N GLU A 3 -5.08 -19.28 -20.82
CA GLU A 3 -5.71 -20.58 -21.07
C GLU A 3 -6.06 -21.29 -19.75
N TRP A 4 -5.13 -21.30 -18.78
CA TRP A 4 -5.37 -21.89 -17.46
C TRP A 4 -6.50 -21.20 -16.69
N LEU A 5 -6.56 -19.87 -16.69
CA LEU A 5 -7.67 -19.11 -16.07
C LEU A 5 -9.02 -19.37 -16.75
N ARG A 6 -9.02 -19.59 -18.06
CA ARG A 6 -10.23 -19.90 -18.82
C ARG A 6 -10.77 -21.28 -18.45
N ASP A 7 -9.89 -22.26 -18.34
CA ASP A 7 -10.26 -23.64 -18.04
C ASP A 7 -10.56 -23.84 -16.55
N HIS A 8 -9.96 -23.02 -15.68
CA HIS A 8 -10.06 -23.14 -14.23
C HIS A 8 -10.32 -21.78 -13.55
N PRO A 9 -11.46 -21.10 -13.85
CA PRO A 9 -11.73 -19.74 -13.36
C PRO A 9 -11.92 -19.65 -11.85
N ARG A 10 -12.12 -20.78 -11.16
CA ARG A 10 -12.24 -20.87 -9.70
C ARG A 10 -11.00 -21.42 -9.01
N ALA A 11 -9.90 -21.64 -9.73
CA ALA A 11 -8.66 -22.07 -9.12
C ALA A 11 -7.92 -20.86 -8.52
N ALA A 12 -7.88 -20.75 -7.20
CA ALA A 12 -7.13 -19.69 -6.50
C ALA A 12 -5.67 -19.61 -6.98
N ALA A 13 -5.03 -20.75 -7.22
CA ALA A 13 -3.66 -20.82 -7.73
C ALA A 13 -3.46 -20.14 -9.10
N ALA A 14 -4.45 -20.22 -10.02
CA ALA A 14 -4.36 -19.60 -11.33
C ALA A 14 -4.40 -18.06 -11.20
N HIS A 15 -5.32 -17.56 -10.38
CA HIS A 15 -5.44 -16.13 -10.06
C HIS A 15 -4.23 -15.59 -9.30
N ARG A 16 -3.69 -16.36 -8.35
CA ARG A 16 -2.45 -16.01 -7.63
C ARG A 16 -1.31 -15.77 -8.59
N TRP A 17 -1.06 -16.71 -9.52
CA TRP A 17 0.07 -16.57 -10.44
C TRP A 17 -0.13 -15.47 -11.46
N GLN A 18 -1.36 -15.28 -11.96
CA GLN A 18 -1.70 -14.11 -12.76
C GLN A 18 -1.36 -12.82 -12.01
N GLY A 19 -1.82 -12.71 -10.76
CA GLY A 19 -1.58 -11.57 -9.89
C GLY A 19 -0.11 -11.28 -9.63
N ILE A 20 0.66 -12.31 -9.27
CA ILE A 20 2.09 -12.18 -8.95
C ILE A 20 2.90 -11.80 -10.20
N LEU A 21 2.69 -12.49 -11.33
CA LEU A 21 3.52 -12.30 -12.52
C LEU A 21 3.20 -11.01 -13.26
N HIS A 22 1.96 -10.53 -13.18
CA HIS A 22 1.49 -9.35 -13.92
C HIS A 22 1.19 -8.13 -13.02
N LYS A 23 1.45 -8.23 -11.71
CA LYS A 23 1.07 -7.21 -10.71
C LYS A 23 -0.42 -6.85 -10.76
N ASP A 24 -1.24 -7.85 -11.06
CA ASP A 24 -2.68 -7.71 -11.20
C ASP A 24 -3.35 -7.86 -9.83
N ARG A 25 -3.69 -6.72 -9.22
CA ARG A 25 -4.31 -6.65 -7.89
C ARG A 25 -5.68 -7.34 -7.85
N ASP A 26 -6.46 -7.27 -8.92
CA ASP A 26 -7.79 -7.89 -8.97
C ASP A 26 -7.69 -9.41 -9.05
N ALA A 27 -6.68 -9.92 -9.76
CA ALA A 27 -6.36 -11.35 -9.72
C ALA A 27 -5.91 -11.79 -8.31
N LEU A 28 -5.07 -11.00 -7.62
CA LEU A 28 -4.69 -11.32 -6.24
C LEU A 28 -5.88 -11.31 -5.27
N ARG A 29 -6.78 -10.32 -5.37
CA ARG A 29 -8.03 -10.25 -4.59
C ARG A 29 -8.89 -11.47 -4.86
N THR A 30 -9.04 -11.86 -6.13
CA THR A 30 -9.80 -13.04 -6.52
C THR A 30 -9.19 -14.31 -5.93
N ALA A 31 -7.87 -14.45 -5.92
CA ALA A 31 -7.20 -15.59 -5.29
C ALA A 31 -7.49 -15.68 -3.78
N VAL A 32 -7.39 -14.55 -3.05
CA VAL A 32 -7.68 -14.49 -1.60
C VAL A 32 -9.16 -14.75 -1.31
N ALA A 33 -10.08 -14.34 -2.20
CA ALA A 33 -11.50 -14.61 -2.04
C ALA A 33 -11.87 -16.08 -2.30
N LEU A 34 -11.14 -16.76 -3.19
CA LEU A 34 -11.37 -18.16 -3.54
C LEU A 34 -10.80 -19.15 -2.51
N ASP A 35 -9.73 -18.76 -1.79
CA ASP A 35 -9.09 -19.59 -0.78
C ASP A 35 -8.66 -18.74 0.42
N ALA A 36 -9.33 -18.98 1.56
CA ALA A 36 -9.08 -18.26 2.81
C ALA A 36 -7.68 -18.52 3.39
N ASP A 37 -7.05 -19.63 3.03
CA ASP A 37 -5.69 -19.98 3.45
C ASP A 37 -4.62 -19.51 2.45
N GLU A 38 -5.01 -18.76 1.41
CA GLU A 38 -4.12 -18.28 0.36
C GLU A 38 -3.17 -17.17 0.85
N ARG A 39 -2.17 -17.60 1.60
CA ARG A 39 -1.18 -16.72 2.22
C ARG A 39 -0.34 -15.98 1.19
N LEU A 40 0.06 -16.62 0.11
CA LEU A 40 1.02 -16.04 -0.83
C LEU A 40 0.39 -14.89 -1.63
N ALA A 41 -0.84 -15.06 -2.13
CA ALA A 41 -1.55 -13.97 -2.80
C ALA A 41 -1.83 -12.80 -1.84
N ARG A 42 -2.19 -13.09 -0.58
CA ARG A 42 -2.41 -12.07 0.47
C ARG A 42 -1.17 -11.23 0.72
N ILE A 43 0.01 -11.84 0.84
CA ILE A 43 1.28 -11.13 1.01
C ILE A 43 1.58 -10.22 -0.18
N TYR A 44 1.44 -10.75 -1.41
CA TYR A 44 1.71 -9.96 -2.61
C TYR A 44 0.74 -8.80 -2.77
N LEU A 45 -0.56 -9.03 -2.52
CA LEU A 45 -1.56 -7.97 -2.56
C LEU A 45 -1.23 -6.86 -1.56
N LEU A 46 -0.87 -7.25 -0.33
CA LEU A 46 -0.51 -6.29 0.71
C LEU A 46 0.74 -5.47 0.33
N ARG A 47 1.76 -6.10 -0.27
CA ARG A 47 2.94 -5.38 -0.80
C ARG A 47 2.56 -4.41 -1.91
N GLU A 48 1.71 -4.81 -2.85
CA GLU A 48 1.25 -3.94 -3.93
C GLU A 48 0.42 -2.76 -3.41
N LEU A 49 -0.41 -2.96 -2.37
CA LEU A 49 -1.15 -1.88 -1.71
C LEU A 49 -0.20 -0.89 -1.00
N ILE A 50 0.78 -1.38 -0.24
CA ILE A 50 1.81 -0.52 0.38
C ILE A 50 2.57 0.27 -0.70
N ASN A 51 2.99 -0.37 -1.79
CA ASN A 51 3.70 0.28 -2.88
C ASN A 51 2.84 1.33 -3.59
N ALA A 52 1.55 1.06 -3.77
CA ALA A 52 0.61 2.02 -4.36
C ALA A 52 0.45 3.26 -3.49
N VAL A 53 0.36 3.10 -2.16
CA VAL A 53 0.32 4.23 -1.23
C VAL A 53 1.64 4.99 -1.22
N ALA A 54 2.78 4.28 -1.14
CA ALA A 54 4.10 4.91 -1.18
C ALA A 54 4.32 5.72 -2.47
N PHE A 55 3.78 5.24 -3.60
CA PHE A 55 3.77 6.00 -4.85
C PHE A 55 2.88 7.23 -4.75
N ALA A 56 1.68 7.09 -4.19
CA ALA A 56 0.74 8.20 -4.02
C ALA A 56 1.32 9.34 -3.15
N THR A 57 2.10 8.97 -2.13
CA THR A 57 2.68 9.87 -1.14
C THR A 57 4.09 10.35 -1.48
N ARG A 58 4.59 10.08 -2.70
CA ARG A 58 5.99 10.40 -3.03
C ARG A 58 6.28 11.91 -3.14
N HIS A 59 5.24 12.71 -3.38
CA HIS A 59 5.31 14.17 -3.56
C HIS A 59 4.74 14.95 -2.36
N LEU A 60 4.52 14.29 -1.21
CA LEU A 60 4.07 15.00 -0.01
C LEU A 60 5.05 16.10 0.45
N PRO A 61 6.39 15.97 0.30
CA PRO A 61 7.31 17.09 0.53
C PRO A 61 6.97 18.34 -0.27
N ASP A 62 6.47 18.15 -1.50
CA ASP A 62 6.04 19.22 -2.40
C ASP A 62 4.61 19.72 -2.09
N GLY A 63 3.96 19.13 -1.10
CA GLY A 63 2.57 19.43 -0.73
C GLY A 63 1.52 18.71 -1.58
N GLU A 64 1.91 17.69 -2.36
CA GLU A 64 1.04 17.04 -3.33
C GLU A 64 0.79 15.56 -3.02
N LEU A 65 -0.48 15.16 -3.02
CA LEU A 65 -0.90 13.76 -3.01
C LEU A 65 -1.35 13.37 -4.42
N LEU A 66 -0.70 12.37 -5.03
CA LEU A 66 -0.95 12.01 -6.43
C LEU A 66 -2.31 11.37 -6.69
N TYR A 67 -2.93 10.79 -5.65
CA TYR A 67 -4.26 10.18 -5.73
C TYR A 67 -5.22 10.86 -4.77
N GLU A 68 -6.51 10.67 -4.99
CA GLU A 68 -7.53 11.11 -4.05
C GLU A 68 -7.33 10.45 -2.68
N ALA A 69 -7.53 11.22 -1.61
CA ALA A 69 -7.35 10.74 -0.24
C ALA A 69 -8.20 9.50 0.06
N GLU A 70 -9.41 9.43 -0.51
CA GLU A 70 -10.30 8.27 -0.37
C GLU A 70 -9.67 6.99 -0.94
N VAL A 71 -9.03 7.06 -2.11
CA VAL A 71 -8.35 5.91 -2.74
C VAL A 71 -7.17 5.42 -1.89
N VAL A 72 -6.42 6.36 -1.31
CA VAL A 72 -5.30 6.06 -0.41
C VAL A 72 -5.79 5.39 0.87
N HIS A 73 -6.83 5.94 1.50
CA HIS A 73 -7.44 5.36 2.69
C HIS A 73 -8.05 3.98 2.44
N HIS A 74 -8.71 3.80 1.30
CA HIS A 74 -9.24 2.49 0.91
C HIS A 74 -8.11 1.45 0.80
N SER A 75 -7.00 1.81 0.17
CA SER A 75 -5.83 0.94 0.02
C SER A 75 -5.22 0.56 1.38
N LEU A 76 -5.09 1.52 2.30
CA LEU A 76 -4.61 1.28 3.66
C LEU A 76 -5.56 0.40 4.48
N SER A 77 -6.88 0.63 4.34
CA SER A 77 -7.91 -0.17 5.01
C SER A 77 -7.88 -1.62 4.54
N GLU A 78 -7.81 -1.84 3.22
CA GLU A 78 -7.67 -3.17 2.64
C GLU A 78 -6.38 -3.85 3.11
N ALA A 79 -5.25 -3.14 3.11
CA ALA A 79 -3.98 -3.68 3.60
C ALA A 79 -4.06 -4.10 5.08
N ALA A 80 -4.71 -3.30 5.93
CA ALA A 80 -4.91 -3.64 7.34
C ALA A 80 -5.80 -4.89 7.54
N GLN A 81 -6.85 -5.04 6.74
CA GLN A 81 -7.72 -6.24 6.76
C GLN A 81 -6.97 -7.50 6.33
N LEU A 82 -6.14 -7.41 5.27
CA LEU A 82 -5.30 -8.52 4.82
C LEU A 82 -4.24 -8.87 5.88
N LEU A 83 -3.64 -7.87 6.52
CA LEU A 83 -2.64 -8.06 7.56
C LEU A 83 -3.19 -8.85 8.76
N ALA A 84 -4.45 -8.58 9.15
CA ALA A 84 -5.12 -9.25 10.26
C ALA A 84 -5.35 -10.76 10.01
N GLN A 85 -5.34 -11.18 8.74
CA GLN A 85 -5.54 -12.58 8.33
C GLN A 85 -4.21 -13.33 8.13
N LEU A 86 -3.06 -12.69 8.34
CA LEU A 86 -1.76 -13.35 8.31
C LEU A 86 -1.42 -13.92 9.70
N PRO A 87 -0.75 -15.08 9.78
CA PRO A 87 -0.26 -15.58 11.05
C PRO A 87 0.82 -14.66 11.62
N GLU A 88 0.99 -14.69 12.95
CA GLU A 88 2.00 -13.88 13.66
C GLU A 88 3.41 -14.42 13.41
N ASP A 89 4.10 -13.84 12.42
CA ASP A 89 5.49 -14.15 12.10
C ASP A 89 6.28 -12.90 11.68
N GLU A 90 7.56 -13.06 11.36
CA GLU A 90 8.42 -11.93 11.00
C GLU A 90 7.97 -11.22 9.72
N GLU A 91 7.40 -11.96 8.77
CA GLU A 91 6.89 -11.36 7.53
C GLU A 91 5.69 -10.47 7.83
N ARG A 92 4.73 -10.96 8.63
CA ARG A 92 3.61 -10.13 9.08
C ARG A 92 4.09 -8.91 9.86
N ARG A 93 5.06 -9.04 10.77
CA ARG A 93 5.61 -7.89 11.52
C ARG A 93 6.25 -6.85 10.59
N SER A 94 7.00 -7.31 9.58
CA SER A 94 7.60 -6.42 8.59
C SER A 94 6.56 -5.65 7.79
N LEU A 95 5.53 -6.36 7.30
CA LEU A 95 4.41 -5.77 6.57
C LEU A 95 3.58 -4.82 7.45
N ALA A 96 3.37 -5.16 8.71
CA ALA A 96 2.69 -4.32 9.69
C ALA A 96 3.39 -2.98 9.90
N ARG A 97 4.74 -3.00 10.01
CA ARG A 97 5.54 -1.77 10.06
C ARG A 97 5.35 -0.92 8.80
N GLY A 98 5.34 -1.55 7.62
CA GLY A 98 5.10 -0.86 6.36
C GLY A 98 3.73 -0.18 6.28
N VAL A 99 2.65 -0.89 6.64
CA VAL A 99 1.29 -0.31 6.69
C VAL A 99 1.23 0.84 7.70
N ALA A 100 1.76 0.65 8.91
CA ALA A 100 1.73 1.67 9.95
C ALA A 100 2.51 2.94 9.56
N GLN A 101 3.66 2.79 8.88
CA GLN A 101 4.45 3.92 8.37
C GLN A 101 3.66 4.73 7.33
N GLN A 102 3.07 4.05 6.36
CA GLN A 102 2.27 4.72 5.32
C GLN A 102 1.03 5.39 5.92
N GLN A 103 0.37 4.74 6.86
CA GLN A 103 -0.79 5.30 7.54
C GLN A 103 -0.43 6.57 8.32
N ALA A 104 0.62 6.53 9.14
CA ALA A 104 1.06 7.70 9.89
C ALA A 104 1.44 8.86 8.96
N LEU A 105 2.12 8.58 7.85
CA LEU A 105 2.51 9.60 6.87
C LEU A 105 1.30 10.29 6.23
N VAL A 106 0.30 9.52 5.81
CA VAL A 106 -0.94 10.05 5.20
C VAL A 106 -1.75 10.85 6.22
N GLU A 107 -1.90 10.34 7.44
CA GLU A 107 -2.64 11.03 8.50
C GLU A 107 -2.00 12.39 8.85
N ASP A 108 -0.68 12.42 9.01
CA ASP A 108 0.06 13.64 9.30
C ASP A 108 -0.04 14.65 8.14
N PHE A 109 0.00 14.18 6.88
CA PHE A 109 -0.18 15.05 5.72
C PHE A 109 -1.58 15.65 5.65
N LEU A 110 -2.61 14.84 5.87
CA LEU A 110 -3.98 15.33 5.86
C LEU A 110 -4.21 16.35 6.97
N ALA A 111 -3.66 16.11 8.17
CA ALA A 111 -3.68 17.07 9.27
C ALA A 111 -2.99 18.40 8.91
N TRP A 112 -1.81 18.35 8.28
CA TRP A 112 -1.11 19.55 7.81
C TRP A 112 -1.92 20.28 6.72
N SER A 113 -2.42 19.56 5.72
CA SER A 113 -3.13 20.14 4.57
C SER A 113 -4.43 20.85 4.95
N ALA A 114 -5.09 20.39 6.02
CA ALA A 114 -6.31 21.03 6.53
C ALA A 114 -6.02 22.38 7.22
N GLN A 115 -4.82 22.58 7.77
CA GLN A 115 -4.43 23.77 8.52
C GLN A 115 -2.95 24.11 8.29
N PRO A 116 -2.56 24.60 7.11
CA PRO A 116 -1.17 24.87 6.81
C PRO A 116 -0.67 26.06 7.65
N GLU A 117 0.32 25.81 8.52
CA GLU A 117 0.92 26.81 9.41
C GLU A 117 1.92 27.76 8.69
N GLY A 118 1.76 27.96 7.38
CA GLY A 118 2.69 28.74 6.54
C GLY A 118 4.08 28.11 6.38
N ILE A 119 4.19 26.80 6.64
CA ILE A 119 5.43 26.01 6.53
C ILE A 119 5.19 24.80 5.62
N SER A 120 6.27 24.26 5.03
CA SER A 120 6.18 23.03 4.23
C SER A 120 5.77 21.83 5.10
N PHE A 121 5.27 20.77 4.47
CA PHE A 121 4.93 19.54 5.18
C PHE A 121 6.13 18.92 5.89
N GLU A 122 7.32 18.98 5.29
CA GLU A 122 8.57 18.51 5.91
C GLU A 122 8.88 19.28 7.19
N GLN A 123 8.81 20.62 7.14
CA GLN A 123 9.02 21.47 8.31
C GLN A 123 7.98 21.21 9.40
N TRP A 124 6.73 20.94 9.02
CA TRP A 124 5.67 20.56 9.94
C TRP A 124 5.97 19.23 10.65
N CYS A 125 6.47 18.24 9.90
CA CYS A 125 6.90 16.95 10.43
C CYS A 125 8.08 17.10 11.40
N GLU A 126 9.10 17.87 11.03
CA GLU A 126 10.30 18.12 11.85
C GLU A 126 9.95 18.75 13.20
N ARG A 127 9.08 19.78 13.22
CA ARG A 127 8.61 20.43 14.44
C ARG A 127 7.92 19.46 15.41
N ARG A 128 7.35 18.38 14.88
CA ARG A 128 6.63 17.34 15.62
C ARG A 128 7.47 16.09 15.85
N GLN A 129 8.77 16.14 15.57
CA GLN A 129 9.71 15.02 15.70
C GLN A 129 9.26 13.77 14.93
N ARG A 130 8.63 13.99 13.76
CA ARG A 130 8.23 12.94 12.83
C ARG A 130 9.35 12.73 11.83
N HIS A 131 9.82 11.49 11.73
CA HIS A 131 10.92 11.12 10.85
C HIS A 131 10.41 10.17 9.77
N TYR A 132 10.16 10.73 8.58
CA TYR A 132 9.81 9.97 7.39
C TYR A 132 11.01 9.89 6.44
N VAL A 133 11.10 8.78 5.71
CA VAL A 133 12.07 8.65 4.63
C VAL A 133 11.40 9.17 3.36
N TRP A 134 11.88 10.31 2.89
CA TRP A 134 11.46 10.86 1.61
C TRP A 134 12.18 10.11 0.47
N GLY A 135 11.46 9.76 -0.59
CA GLY A 135 12.11 9.26 -1.80
C GLY A 135 12.97 10.39 -2.37
N VAL A 136 14.28 10.17 -2.56
CA VAL A 136 15.17 11.16 -3.18
C VAL A 136 14.64 11.47 -4.58
N MET A 137 14.13 12.69 -4.79
CA MET A 137 13.93 13.20 -6.15
C MET A 137 15.29 13.61 -6.69
N TYR A 138 15.75 12.91 -7.72
CA TYR A 138 16.76 13.45 -8.60
C TYR A 138 16.09 14.51 -9.47
N SER A 139 16.33 15.79 -9.19
CA SER A 139 16.13 16.83 -10.18
C SER A 139 17.27 16.73 -11.19
N PHE A 140 16.94 16.49 -12.45
CA PHE A 140 17.87 16.74 -13.54
C PHE A 140 17.65 18.19 -13.96
N ASP A 141 18.59 19.06 -13.63
CA ASP A 141 18.66 20.43 -14.14
C ASP A 141 18.96 20.46 -15.65
#